data_AF-A0A8K9XUA9-F1
#
_entry.id   AF-A0A8K9XUA9-F1
#
_cell.length_a   1.000
_cell.length_b   1.000
_cell.length_c   1.000
_cell.angle_alpha   90.00
_cell.angle_beta   90.00
_cell.angle_gamma   90.00
#
_symmetry.space_group_name_H-M   'P 1'
#
loop_
_entity.id
_entity.type
_entity.pdbx_description
1 polymer ?
#
loop_
_entity_poly.entity_id
_entity_poly.type
_entity_poly.pdbx_seq_one_letter_code
_entity_poly.pdbx_strand_id
1 'polypeptide(L)'
;MIPAVVLMTLLWSTDLQAQSVSPPAEYSVRLVNGTTSCSGTVEAFHEGEWSGLCFRWFWSMMRQATVVCRQQGCGNVVAESRGRLVKDGRIGVILYSICRGNESSTRQCDNRRGHGVCDGEYYHHVTCSESVRLVDGAGLCSGRVEVKSNQSWASVCEADFDRQDAEVVCRDVGCGAPAALQGGLYGEGEGQTWDKEFQCKGKESRLLDCDTSDRKNNTCLPGNAVGLTCSEPDDVRLVGGGSRCAGGVEWYDQGEWRTVGAIDWNQRDVAAVVCRQLGCGSNVSELPGNTTRGIRVYCSGSEFSLRECRRMDDLLPGLTVICSASPLPAFIIRHVVVLLILLTAITTSYLYYKVKTFTQTLQVI
;
A
#
# COMPACT_ATOMS: atom_id res chain seq x y z
N MET A 1 35.78 -73.96 29.42
CA MET A 1 36.51 -73.71 28.16
C MET A 1 35.61 -72.89 27.26
N ILE A 2 36.06 -71.69 26.92
CA ILE A 2 35.37 -70.69 26.06
C ILE A 2 35.85 -70.89 24.60
N PRO A 3 35.00 -70.61 23.60
CA PRO A 3 35.37 -69.62 22.58
C PRO A 3 34.23 -68.58 22.42
N ALA A 4 34.46 -67.27 22.58
CA ALA A 4 35.17 -66.34 21.70
C ALA A 4 34.38 -65.98 20.43
N VAL A 5 33.40 -65.06 20.51
CA VAL A 5 33.07 -64.14 19.41
C VAL A 5 32.51 -62.80 19.96
N VAL A 6 32.99 -61.73 19.33
CA VAL A 6 32.50 -60.34 19.24
C VAL A 6 33.04 -59.32 20.25
N LEU A 7 34.00 -58.59 19.68
CA LEU A 7 34.75 -57.42 20.11
C LEU A 7 33.91 -56.13 20.00
N MET A 8 34.09 -55.22 20.95
CA MET A 8 33.96 -53.75 20.87
C MET A 8 32.65 -53.12 20.37
N THR A 9 32.00 -52.35 21.25
CA THR A 9 31.88 -50.87 21.14
C THR A 9 31.09 -50.33 22.34
N LEU A 10 31.79 -49.89 23.38
CA LEU A 10 31.27 -48.99 24.41
C LEU A 10 32.05 -47.67 24.33
N LEU A 11 31.49 -46.69 23.63
CA LEU A 11 31.74 -45.24 23.74
C LEU A 11 30.51 -44.58 23.07
N TRP A 12 29.35 -44.54 23.72
CA TRP A 12 28.87 -43.39 24.51
C TRP A 12 28.95 -42.06 23.74
N SER A 13 27.85 -41.74 23.07
CA SER A 13 27.11 -40.48 23.13
C SER A 13 27.87 -39.16 22.99
N THR A 14 27.82 -38.57 21.80
CA THR A 14 27.43 -37.16 21.58
C THR A 14 26.75 -37.02 20.22
N ASP A 15 25.46 -37.34 20.14
CA ASP A 15 24.61 -36.84 19.07
C ASP A 15 24.41 -35.33 19.27
N LEU A 16 25.35 -34.53 18.78
CA LEU A 16 25.06 -33.19 18.32
C LEU A 16 24.39 -33.35 16.96
N GLN A 17 23.08 -33.55 16.96
CA GLN A 17 22.27 -33.28 15.78
C GLN A 17 22.36 -31.78 15.49
N ALA A 18 23.42 -31.38 14.79
CA ALA A 18 23.38 -30.18 13.98
C ALA A 18 22.23 -30.41 12.99
N GLN A 19 21.09 -29.76 13.22
CA GLN A 19 20.07 -29.62 12.20
C GLN A 19 20.79 -29.05 10.98
N SER A 20 20.95 -29.87 9.94
CA SER A 20 21.51 -29.45 8.68
C SER A 20 20.50 -28.53 8.01
N VAL A 21 20.49 -27.26 8.40
CA VAL A 21 19.76 -26.21 7.71
C VAL A 21 20.42 -26.10 6.34
N SER A 22 19.72 -26.53 5.29
CA SER A 22 20.22 -26.35 3.92
C SER A 22 20.49 -24.86 3.69
N PRO A 23 21.61 -24.49 3.05
CA PRO A 23 21.90 -23.10 2.77
C PRO A 23 20.74 -22.48 1.97
N PRO A 24 20.37 -21.23 2.23
CA PRO A 24 19.32 -20.55 1.48
C PRO A 24 19.68 -20.51 -0.01
N ALA A 25 18.65 -20.47 -0.86
CA ALA A 25 18.87 -20.38 -2.30
C ALA A 25 19.43 -19.00 -2.68
N GLU A 26 20.19 -18.92 -3.77
CA GLU A 26 20.68 -17.67 -4.34
C GLU A 26 19.54 -16.65 -4.53
N TYR A 27 19.81 -15.39 -4.20
CA TYR A 27 18.87 -14.26 -4.25
C TYR A 27 17.67 -14.36 -3.30
N SER A 28 17.72 -15.25 -2.32
CA SER A 28 16.78 -15.21 -1.20
C SER A 28 16.95 -13.91 -0.42
N VAL A 29 15.87 -13.30 0.03
CA VAL A 29 15.90 -12.04 0.78
C VAL A 29 15.41 -12.24 2.21
N ARG A 30 15.88 -11.41 3.13
CA ARG A 30 15.41 -11.31 4.52
C ARG A 30 15.39 -9.85 4.99
N LEU A 31 14.56 -9.57 5.98
CA LEU A 31 14.53 -8.28 6.67
C LEU A 31 15.26 -8.40 8.00
N VAL A 32 16.20 -7.50 8.28
CA VAL A 32 16.98 -7.47 9.53
C VAL A 32 16.99 -6.09 10.14
N ASN A 33 17.28 -5.99 11.44
CA ASN A 33 17.40 -4.72 12.16
C ASN A 33 16.16 -3.81 12.07
N GLY A 34 14.97 -4.38 11.89
CA GLY A 34 13.71 -3.65 11.99
C GLY A 34 13.10 -3.70 13.38
N THR A 35 11.98 -3.02 13.54
CA THR A 35 11.18 -3.05 14.78
C THR A 35 10.31 -4.29 14.87
N THR A 36 10.01 -4.92 13.72
CA THR A 36 9.13 -6.08 13.57
C THR A 36 9.73 -7.06 12.56
N SER A 37 9.20 -8.27 12.44
CA SER A 37 9.64 -9.24 11.42
C SER A 37 9.29 -8.80 9.98
N CYS A 38 8.37 -7.84 9.85
CA CYS A 38 7.93 -7.25 8.58
C CYS A 38 8.51 -5.85 8.32
N SER A 39 9.56 -5.46 9.05
CA SER A 39 10.31 -4.24 8.80
C SER A 39 11.79 -4.51 8.91
N GLY A 40 12.61 -3.71 8.24
CA GLY A 40 14.05 -3.84 8.37
C GLY A 40 14.82 -3.47 7.12
N THR A 41 16.14 -3.50 7.28
CA THR A 41 17.09 -3.50 6.17
C THR A 41 16.94 -4.79 5.38
N VAL A 42 16.83 -4.66 4.05
CA VAL A 42 16.76 -5.82 3.17
C VAL A 42 18.17 -6.38 2.96
N GLU A 43 18.37 -7.64 3.30
CA GLU A 43 19.57 -8.40 2.94
C GLU A 43 19.21 -9.45 1.89
N ALA A 44 20.11 -9.67 0.93
CA ALA A 44 20.01 -10.74 -0.03
C ALA A 44 21.15 -11.75 0.17
N PHE A 45 20.84 -13.01 -0.06
CA PHE A 45 21.80 -14.10 -0.06
C PHE A 45 22.45 -14.21 -1.44
N HIS A 46 23.77 -14.08 -1.48
CA HIS A 46 24.56 -14.08 -2.70
C HIS A 46 25.92 -14.72 -2.41
N GLU A 47 26.36 -15.66 -3.25
CA GLU A 47 27.67 -16.33 -3.16
C GLU A 47 28.00 -16.91 -1.77
N GLY A 48 26.99 -17.39 -1.05
CA GLY A 48 27.17 -17.98 0.28
C GLY A 48 27.11 -16.99 1.44
N GLU A 49 26.93 -15.70 1.19
CA GLU A 49 26.91 -14.65 2.22
C GLU A 49 25.61 -13.83 2.18
N TRP A 50 25.18 -13.34 3.34
CA TRP A 50 24.09 -12.36 3.44
C TRP A 50 24.67 -10.95 3.38
N SER A 51 24.27 -10.20 2.37
CA SER A 51 24.72 -8.81 2.18
C SER A 51 23.55 -7.85 2.13
N GLY A 52 23.74 -6.66 2.70
CA GLY A 52 22.74 -5.61 2.65
C GLY A 52 22.51 -5.14 1.21
N LEU A 53 21.24 -5.03 0.83
CA LEU A 53 20.85 -4.48 -0.46
C LEU A 53 21.00 -2.97 -0.45
N CYS A 54 21.76 -2.47 -1.40
CA CYS A 54 21.95 -1.05 -1.63
C CYS A 54 21.50 -0.70 -3.05
N PHE A 55 21.04 0.53 -3.23
CA PHE A 55 20.60 1.01 -4.54
C PHE A 55 21.43 2.22 -4.93
N ARG A 56 22.03 2.14 -6.11
CA ARG A 56 22.85 3.19 -6.69
C ARG A 56 22.15 3.73 -7.93
N TRP A 57 21.47 4.87 -7.78
CA TRP A 57 20.69 5.56 -8.82
C TRP A 57 19.62 4.63 -9.47
N PHE A 58 18.47 5.18 -9.84
CA PHE A 58 17.43 4.47 -10.60
C PHE A 58 16.56 3.47 -9.82
N TRP A 59 15.28 3.86 -9.73
CA TRP A 59 14.07 3.02 -9.68
C TRP A 59 13.37 2.96 -8.32
N SER A 60 12.14 3.49 -8.29
CA SER A 60 11.20 3.23 -7.18
C SER A 60 10.90 1.75 -7.15
N MET A 61 11.03 1.21 -5.96
CA MET A 61 11.07 -0.21 -5.70
C MET A 61 9.79 -0.75 -5.12
N MET A 62 8.69 0.01 -5.13
CA MET A 62 7.43 -0.51 -4.59
C MET A 62 7.04 -1.87 -5.18
N ARG A 63 7.33 -2.14 -6.46
CA ARG A 63 7.16 -3.48 -7.04
C ARG A 63 8.09 -4.53 -6.43
N GLN A 64 9.37 -4.21 -6.22
CA GLN A 64 10.32 -5.12 -5.56
C GLN A 64 10.00 -5.28 -4.08
N ALA A 65 9.77 -4.20 -3.34
CA ALA A 65 9.33 -4.20 -1.95
C ALA A 65 8.03 -5.00 -1.77
N THR A 66 7.10 -4.92 -2.73
CA THR A 66 5.89 -5.76 -2.72
C THR A 66 6.24 -7.24 -2.76
N VAL A 67 7.19 -7.63 -3.63
CA VAL A 67 7.67 -9.01 -3.72
C VAL A 67 8.45 -9.41 -2.46
N VAL A 68 9.24 -8.51 -1.87
CA VAL A 68 9.96 -8.75 -0.60
C VAL A 68 8.97 -8.98 0.54
N CYS A 69 8.00 -8.08 0.74
CA CYS A 69 6.96 -8.22 1.76
C CYS A 69 6.18 -9.52 1.57
N ARG A 70 5.78 -9.83 0.33
CA ARG A 70 5.07 -11.08 0.00
C ARG A 70 5.92 -12.32 0.29
N GLN A 71 7.20 -12.30 -0.06
CA GLN A 71 8.13 -13.40 0.21
C GLN A 71 8.32 -13.65 1.71
N GLN A 72 8.32 -12.60 2.54
CA GLN A 72 8.35 -12.74 4.00
C GLN A 72 7.00 -13.16 4.61
N GLY A 73 5.96 -13.30 3.78
CA GLY A 73 4.60 -13.56 4.24
C GLY A 73 4.00 -12.38 5.00
N CYS A 74 4.50 -11.16 4.78
CA CYS A 74 3.92 -9.93 5.29
C CYS A 74 2.82 -9.42 4.34
N GLY A 75 2.10 -8.38 4.76
CA GLY A 75 1.07 -7.71 3.97
C GLY A 75 1.62 -6.72 2.94
N ASN A 76 0.91 -5.61 2.71
CA ASN A 76 1.30 -4.58 1.74
C ASN A 76 2.54 -3.80 2.19
N VAL A 77 3.19 -3.15 1.23
CA VAL A 77 4.28 -2.19 1.50
C VAL A 77 3.69 -0.93 2.12
N VAL A 78 4.15 -0.59 3.31
CA VAL A 78 3.75 0.62 4.06
C VAL A 78 4.70 1.76 3.73
N ALA A 79 6.01 1.51 3.73
CA ALA A 79 7.01 2.53 3.47
C ALA A 79 8.32 1.94 2.94
N GLU A 80 9.07 2.77 2.23
CA GLU A 80 10.46 2.54 1.85
C GLU A 80 11.30 3.70 2.37
N SER A 81 12.48 3.41 2.89
CA SER A 81 13.41 4.44 3.36
C SER A 81 14.87 4.06 3.14
N ARG A 82 15.76 5.05 3.21
CA ARG A 82 17.20 4.84 3.25
C ARG A 82 17.58 4.38 4.65
N GLY A 83 18.05 3.14 4.74
CA GLY A 83 18.61 2.55 5.94
C GLY A 83 20.00 3.12 6.26
N ARG A 84 20.78 2.40 7.07
CA ARG A 84 22.12 2.84 7.47
C ARG A 84 23.06 2.89 6.25
N LEU A 85 24.00 3.83 6.28
CA LEU A 85 25.11 3.90 5.33
C LEU A 85 25.98 2.64 5.43
N VAL A 86 26.49 2.17 4.29
CA VAL A 86 27.35 0.98 4.10
C VAL A 86 28.73 1.11 4.81
N LYS A 87 28.96 2.13 5.64
CA LYS A 87 30.24 2.38 6.32
C LYS A 87 30.58 1.42 7.46
N ASP A 88 29.75 0.42 7.74
CA ASP A 88 29.97 -0.61 8.78
C ASP A 88 30.97 -1.71 8.35
N GLY A 89 31.72 -1.49 7.26
CA GLY A 89 32.72 -2.42 6.74
C GLY A 89 32.17 -3.63 5.99
N ARG A 90 30.84 -3.78 5.89
CA ARG A 90 30.17 -4.83 5.11
C ARG A 90 30.01 -4.40 3.65
N ILE A 91 30.33 -5.29 2.72
CA ILE A 91 30.09 -5.08 1.30
C ILE A 91 28.58 -5.14 1.04
N GLY A 92 28.01 -4.10 0.44
CA GLY A 92 26.61 -4.12 0.00
C GLY A 92 26.48 -4.65 -1.44
N VAL A 93 25.36 -5.28 -1.74
CA VAL A 93 25.08 -5.86 -3.06
C VAL A 93 23.95 -5.12 -3.74
N ILE A 94 24.12 -4.84 -5.03
CA ILE A 94 23.10 -4.30 -5.91
C ILE A 94 22.46 -5.47 -6.64
N LEU A 95 21.16 -5.68 -6.45
CA LEU A 95 20.38 -6.55 -7.32
C LEU A 95 19.80 -5.72 -8.45
N TYR A 96 20.18 -6.04 -9.68
CA TYR A 96 19.59 -5.44 -10.87
C TYR A 96 18.25 -6.10 -11.27
N SER A 97 17.61 -6.81 -10.32
CA SER A 97 16.41 -7.60 -10.55
C SER A 97 15.22 -6.71 -10.85
N ILE A 98 14.50 -6.93 -11.96
CA ILE A 98 13.30 -6.14 -12.27
C ILE A 98 12.07 -6.99 -11.94
N CYS A 99 11.39 -6.66 -10.84
CA CYS A 99 10.12 -7.28 -10.47
C CYS A 99 8.96 -6.53 -11.14
N ARG A 100 8.01 -7.28 -11.69
CA ARG A 100 6.73 -6.77 -12.17
C ARG A 100 5.79 -6.41 -11.02
N GLY A 101 5.95 -7.06 -9.87
CA GLY A 101 5.17 -6.87 -8.64
C GLY A 101 4.21 -8.02 -8.33
N ASN A 102 4.01 -8.96 -9.25
CA ASN A 102 3.14 -10.13 -9.08
C ASN A 102 3.90 -11.43 -8.75
N GLU A 103 5.24 -11.36 -8.69
CA GLU A 103 6.08 -12.48 -8.33
C GLU A 103 5.87 -12.92 -6.88
N SER A 104 6.01 -14.22 -6.61
CA SER A 104 5.93 -14.77 -5.24
C SER A 104 7.25 -14.65 -4.47
N SER A 105 8.37 -14.49 -5.19
CA SER A 105 9.71 -14.37 -4.63
C SER A 105 10.59 -13.56 -5.58
N THR A 106 11.58 -12.85 -5.02
CA THR A 106 12.57 -12.06 -5.76
C THR A 106 13.33 -12.88 -6.80
N ARG A 107 13.40 -14.21 -6.63
CA ARG A 107 14.01 -15.15 -7.58
C ARG A 107 13.28 -15.22 -8.93
N GLN A 108 11.99 -14.92 -8.95
CA GLN A 108 11.18 -14.92 -10.17
C GLN A 108 11.28 -13.60 -10.94
N CYS A 109 11.92 -12.58 -10.36
CA CYS A 109 12.14 -11.30 -11.03
C CYS A 109 13.22 -11.43 -12.12
N ASP A 110 13.25 -10.49 -13.07
CA ASP A 110 14.23 -10.53 -14.16
C ASP A 110 15.65 -10.19 -13.66
N ASN A 111 16.44 -11.23 -13.40
CA ASN A 111 17.79 -11.15 -12.83
C ASN A 111 18.91 -11.07 -13.89
N ARG A 112 18.59 -10.84 -15.17
CA ARG A 112 19.55 -10.91 -16.30
C ARG A 112 20.70 -9.91 -16.27
N ARG A 113 20.61 -8.89 -15.43
CA ARG A 113 21.58 -7.79 -15.35
C ARG A 113 22.73 -8.05 -14.37
N GLY A 114 22.76 -9.22 -13.71
CA GLY A 114 23.82 -9.62 -12.78
C GLY A 114 23.68 -8.98 -11.40
N HIS A 115 24.81 -8.85 -10.70
CA HIS A 115 24.91 -8.21 -9.38
C HIS A 115 26.06 -7.19 -9.40
N GLY A 116 26.01 -6.21 -8.49
CA GLY A 116 27.07 -5.23 -8.32
C GLY A 116 27.45 -5.06 -6.85
N VAL A 117 28.59 -4.45 -6.59
CA VAL A 117 29.01 -4.04 -5.24
C VAL A 117 28.82 -2.52 -5.12
N CYS A 118 28.29 -2.06 -3.98
CA CYS A 118 28.25 -0.64 -3.66
C CYS A 118 29.32 -0.26 -2.63
N ASP A 119 29.91 0.92 -2.85
CA ASP A 119 30.77 1.61 -1.90
C ASP A 119 30.19 3.01 -1.65
N GLY A 120 29.86 3.32 -0.40
CA GLY A 120 29.34 4.63 0.01
C GLY A 120 27.84 4.89 -0.17
N GLU A 121 27.00 3.86 -0.35
CA GLU A 121 25.54 3.99 -0.51
C GLU A 121 24.77 3.70 0.80
N TYR A 122 23.45 3.93 0.79
CA TYR A 122 22.54 3.53 1.88
C TYR A 122 21.96 2.14 1.63
N TYR A 123 21.78 1.34 2.68
CA TYR A 123 20.97 0.13 2.55
C TYR A 123 19.49 0.46 2.34
N HIS A 124 18.75 -0.41 1.68
CA HIS A 124 17.30 -0.27 1.54
C HIS A 124 16.60 -0.78 2.78
N HIS A 125 15.67 0.02 3.29
CA HIS A 125 14.78 -0.35 4.38
C HIS A 125 13.34 -0.41 3.90
N VAL A 126 12.69 -1.55 4.14
CA VAL A 126 11.27 -1.78 3.83
C VAL A 126 10.50 -1.88 5.12
N THR A 127 9.30 -1.29 5.13
CA THR A 127 8.28 -1.54 6.16
C THR A 127 7.03 -2.07 5.47
N CYS A 128 6.55 -3.23 5.90
CA CYS A 128 5.32 -3.86 5.42
C CYS A 128 4.28 -3.89 6.55
N SER A 129 3.00 -4.03 6.22
CA SER A 129 1.98 -4.36 7.20
C SER A 129 2.17 -5.81 7.68
N GLU A 130 1.92 -6.06 8.96
CA GLU A 130 2.19 -7.38 9.56
C GLU A 130 1.05 -8.37 9.35
N SER A 131 -0.18 -7.87 9.47
CA SER A 131 -1.35 -8.73 9.72
C SER A 131 -2.54 -8.42 8.83
N VAL A 132 -2.48 -7.37 8.03
CA VAL A 132 -3.56 -7.01 7.10
C VAL A 132 -2.99 -6.75 5.72
N ARG A 133 -3.77 -7.05 4.69
CA ARG A 133 -3.46 -6.68 3.31
C ARG A 133 -4.71 -6.28 2.52
N LEU A 134 -4.50 -5.40 1.56
CA LEU A 134 -5.43 -5.05 0.49
C LEU A 134 -4.97 -5.73 -0.80
N VAL A 135 -5.83 -6.56 -1.38
CA VAL A 135 -5.54 -7.37 -2.58
C VAL A 135 -6.57 -7.15 -3.68
N ASP A 136 -6.17 -7.41 -4.93
CA ASP A 136 -6.98 -7.26 -6.13
C ASP A 136 -7.57 -5.85 -6.35
N GLY A 137 -7.01 -4.85 -5.67
CA GLY A 137 -7.34 -3.45 -5.87
C GLY A 137 -6.60 -2.82 -7.03
N ALA A 138 -6.94 -1.56 -7.30
CA ALA A 138 -6.41 -0.83 -8.44
C ALA A 138 -5.00 -0.24 -8.15
N GLY A 139 -4.71 0.04 -6.88
CA GLY A 139 -3.41 0.46 -6.37
C GLY A 139 -3.20 0.00 -4.92
N LEU A 140 -2.12 0.45 -4.27
CA LEU A 140 -1.70 -0.01 -2.94
C LEU A 140 -2.71 0.30 -1.82
N CYS A 141 -3.49 1.36 -1.97
CA CYS A 141 -4.46 1.83 -0.99
C CYS A 141 -5.91 1.39 -1.29
N SER A 142 -6.09 0.34 -2.09
CA SER A 142 -7.42 -0.20 -2.41
C SER A 142 -7.39 -1.72 -2.54
N GLY A 143 -8.52 -2.37 -2.30
CA GLY A 143 -8.71 -3.79 -2.56
C GLY A 143 -9.60 -4.50 -1.55
N ARG A 144 -9.68 -5.82 -1.66
CA ARG A 144 -10.30 -6.69 -0.65
C ARG A 144 -9.45 -6.72 0.61
N VAL A 145 -10.08 -6.59 1.78
CA VAL A 145 -9.41 -6.67 3.07
C VAL A 145 -9.21 -8.14 3.45
N GLU A 146 -7.95 -8.53 3.63
CA GLU A 146 -7.58 -9.85 4.14
C GLU A 146 -6.71 -9.71 5.39
N VAL A 147 -6.96 -10.58 6.37
CA VAL A 147 -6.27 -10.60 7.66
C VAL A 147 -5.52 -11.91 7.84
N LYS A 148 -4.33 -11.85 8.40
CA LYS A 148 -3.47 -13.01 8.62
C LYS A 148 -3.91 -13.78 9.87
N SER A 149 -4.23 -15.06 9.70
CA SER A 149 -4.60 -15.99 10.77
C SER A 149 -3.87 -17.31 10.60
N ASN A 150 -3.18 -17.83 11.63
CA ASN A 150 -2.56 -19.18 11.60
C ASN A 150 -1.76 -19.50 10.32
N GLN A 151 -0.97 -18.53 9.82
CA GLN A 151 -0.18 -18.61 8.59
C GLN A 151 -0.95 -18.58 7.25
N SER A 152 -2.28 -18.48 7.27
CA SER A 152 -3.12 -18.23 6.09
C SER A 152 -3.71 -16.81 6.11
N TRP A 153 -4.24 -16.39 4.96
CA TRP A 153 -4.96 -15.12 4.83
C TRP A 153 -6.45 -15.41 4.76
N ALA A 154 -7.23 -14.61 5.48
CA ALA A 154 -8.68 -14.76 5.58
C ALA A 154 -9.38 -13.47 5.15
N SER A 155 -10.39 -13.59 4.27
CA SER A 155 -11.21 -12.45 3.84
C SER A 155 -12.10 -11.96 4.98
N VAL A 156 -12.23 -10.65 5.16
CA VAL A 156 -13.13 -10.07 6.18
C VAL A 156 -14.53 -9.90 5.60
N CYS A 157 -15.56 -10.27 6.37
CA CYS A 157 -16.95 -10.14 5.93
C CYS A 157 -17.41 -8.69 5.97
N GLU A 158 -18.16 -8.24 4.96
CA GLU A 158 -18.74 -6.89 4.91
C GLU A 158 -19.67 -6.59 6.10
N ALA A 159 -20.42 -7.59 6.58
CA ALA A 159 -21.35 -7.41 7.69
C ALA A 159 -20.66 -7.20 9.05
N ASP A 160 -19.37 -7.54 9.16
CA ASP A 160 -18.59 -7.52 10.40
C ASP A 160 -17.45 -6.49 10.34
N PHE A 161 -17.50 -5.55 9.39
CA PHE A 161 -16.46 -4.57 9.15
C PHE A 161 -17.06 -3.18 9.02
N ASP A 162 -16.76 -2.30 9.97
CA ASP A 162 -17.29 -0.96 10.00
C ASP A 162 -16.26 0.12 9.61
N ARG A 163 -16.63 1.38 9.82
CA ARG A 163 -15.77 2.52 9.47
C ARG A 163 -14.57 2.64 10.41
N GLN A 164 -14.71 2.28 11.68
CA GLN A 164 -13.64 2.34 12.68
C GLN A 164 -12.60 1.27 12.38
N ASP A 165 -13.03 0.08 11.96
CA ASP A 165 -12.13 -0.96 11.48
C ASP A 165 -11.37 -0.48 10.23
N ALA A 166 -12.07 0.17 9.30
CA ALA A 166 -11.46 0.76 8.11
C ALA A 166 -10.39 1.81 8.45
N GLU A 167 -10.62 2.66 9.47
CA GLU A 167 -9.64 3.65 9.92
C GLU A 167 -8.35 2.99 10.41
N VAL A 168 -8.46 1.87 11.12
CA VAL A 168 -7.30 1.09 11.57
C VAL A 168 -6.61 0.41 10.40
N VAL A 169 -7.35 -0.23 9.48
CA VAL A 169 -6.75 -0.88 8.30
C VAL A 169 -5.99 0.11 7.44
N CYS A 170 -6.59 1.25 7.09
CA CYS A 170 -5.92 2.26 6.26
C CYS A 170 -4.63 2.77 6.89
N ARG A 171 -4.61 2.93 8.22
CA ARG A 171 -3.42 3.30 8.98
C ARG A 171 -2.35 2.21 8.97
N ASP A 172 -2.75 0.96 9.21
CA ASP A 172 -1.87 -0.21 9.26
C ASP A 172 -1.16 -0.43 7.91
N VAL A 173 -1.85 -0.18 6.78
CA VAL A 173 -1.25 -0.25 5.44
C VAL A 173 -0.52 1.04 5.00
N GLY A 174 -0.43 2.06 5.85
CA GLY A 174 0.26 3.31 5.52
C GLY A 174 -0.42 4.13 4.43
N CYS A 175 -1.74 4.12 4.41
CA CYS A 175 -2.60 4.96 3.60
C CYS A 175 -3.27 6.02 4.50
N GLY A 176 -3.96 6.99 3.90
CA GLY A 176 -4.65 8.04 4.64
C GLY A 176 -5.98 7.56 5.26
N ALA A 177 -7.02 8.39 5.19
CA ALA A 177 -8.31 8.08 5.79
C ALA A 177 -9.16 7.12 4.89
N PRO A 178 -10.12 6.37 5.44
CA PRO A 178 -11.05 5.58 4.62
C PRO A 178 -11.85 6.48 3.67
N ALA A 179 -11.83 6.13 2.38
CA ALA A 179 -12.55 6.87 1.33
C ALA A 179 -13.84 6.14 0.89
N ALA A 180 -13.81 4.81 0.81
CA ALA A 180 -14.99 4.01 0.49
C ALA A 180 -14.91 2.58 1.04
N LEU A 181 -16.07 2.06 1.47
CA LEU A 181 -16.31 0.65 1.80
C LEU A 181 -17.23 0.06 0.74
N GLN A 182 -16.85 -1.08 0.17
CA GLN A 182 -17.53 -1.68 -0.97
C GLN A 182 -17.59 -3.20 -0.81
N GLY A 183 -18.77 -3.76 -0.59
CA GLY A 183 -18.99 -5.21 -0.59
C GLY A 183 -18.86 -5.85 -1.97
N GLY A 184 -18.21 -7.01 -2.05
CA GLY A 184 -18.34 -7.94 -3.18
C GLY A 184 -17.76 -7.50 -4.52
N LEU A 185 -17.10 -6.33 -4.62
CA LEU A 185 -16.50 -5.87 -5.88
C LEU A 185 -15.22 -6.60 -6.27
N TYR A 186 -14.46 -7.10 -5.29
CA TYR A 186 -13.15 -7.70 -5.50
C TYR A 186 -13.17 -9.24 -5.50
N GLY A 187 -14.36 -9.86 -5.51
CA GLY A 187 -14.53 -11.31 -5.42
C GLY A 187 -14.28 -11.87 -4.01
N GLU A 188 -14.49 -13.17 -3.84
CA GLU A 188 -14.46 -13.85 -2.53
C GLU A 188 -13.05 -14.01 -1.93
N GLY A 189 -12.01 -13.85 -2.74
CA GLY A 189 -10.63 -14.22 -2.39
C GLY A 189 -10.45 -15.74 -2.29
N GLU A 190 -9.20 -16.19 -2.28
CA GLU A 190 -8.88 -17.59 -1.97
C GLU A 190 -8.62 -17.71 -0.47
N GLY A 191 -9.55 -18.31 0.27
CA GLY A 191 -9.34 -18.55 1.70
C GLY A 191 -10.62 -18.67 2.52
N GLN A 192 -10.43 -18.93 3.81
CA GLN A 192 -11.52 -18.92 4.79
C GLN A 192 -11.95 -17.46 5.07
N THR A 193 -13.22 -17.24 5.37
CA THR A 193 -13.64 -15.95 5.94
C THR A 193 -13.16 -15.85 7.38
N TRP A 194 -12.68 -14.67 7.79
CA TRP A 194 -12.42 -14.34 9.18
C TRP A 194 -13.68 -14.61 10.02
N ASP A 195 -13.51 -15.18 11.22
CA ASP A 195 -14.59 -15.79 12.02
C ASP A 195 -15.17 -14.87 13.09
N LYS A 196 -14.58 -13.69 13.30
CA LYS A 196 -14.97 -12.72 14.33
C LYS A 196 -15.32 -11.35 13.76
N GLU A 197 -16.05 -10.56 14.54
CA GLU A 197 -16.29 -9.13 14.27
C GLU A 197 -15.19 -8.30 14.94
N PHE A 198 -14.62 -7.35 14.20
CA PHE A 198 -13.69 -6.37 14.78
C PHE A 198 -14.48 -5.28 15.50
N GLN A 199 -13.97 -4.83 16.64
CA GLN A 199 -14.62 -3.81 17.48
C GLN A 199 -13.66 -2.65 17.74
N CYS A 200 -12.95 -2.23 16.69
CA CYS A 200 -11.96 -1.17 16.76
C CYS A 200 -12.57 0.13 17.29
N LYS A 201 -11.77 0.91 18.01
CA LYS A 201 -12.11 2.28 18.43
C LYS A 201 -11.63 3.34 17.42
N GLY A 202 -10.88 2.92 16.40
CA GLY A 202 -10.35 3.75 15.31
C GLY A 202 -8.97 4.34 15.59
N LYS A 203 -8.38 4.09 16.77
CA LYS A 203 -7.11 4.66 17.22
C LYS A 203 -5.97 3.65 17.30
N GLU A 204 -6.30 2.38 17.17
CA GLU A 204 -5.37 1.27 17.16
C GLU A 204 -4.39 1.41 15.97
N SER A 205 -3.15 0.96 16.18
CA SER A 205 -2.11 1.02 15.16
C SER A 205 -2.21 -0.13 14.17
N ARG A 206 -2.73 -1.29 14.60
CA ARG A 206 -2.88 -2.51 13.81
C ARG A 206 -4.26 -3.11 14.02
N LEU A 207 -4.80 -3.76 12.99
CA LEU A 207 -6.16 -4.34 13.09
C LEU A 207 -6.26 -5.44 14.17
N LEU A 208 -5.20 -6.24 14.34
CA LEU A 208 -5.16 -7.28 15.37
C LEU A 208 -4.98 -6.74 16.80
N ASP A 209 -4.75 -5.44 16.98
CA ASP A 209 -4.75 -4.80 18.30
C ASP A 209 -6.17 -4.44 18.77
N CYS A 210 -7.17 -4.56 17.89
CA CYS A 210 -8.56 -4.31 18.23
C CYS A 210 -9.19 -5.48 19.00
N ASP A 211 -10.16 -5.15 19.86
CA ASP A 211 -11.04 -6.15 20.46
C ASP A 211 -11.83 -6.89 19.36
N THR A 212 -12.17 -8.15 19.63
CA THR A 212 -12.98 -8.97 18.73
C THR A 212 -14.14 -9.62 19.48
N SER A 213 -15.27 -9.79 18.79
CA SER A 213 -16.45 -10.51 19.31
C SER A 213 -16.89 -11.62 18.38
N ASP A 214 -17.65 -12.57 18.93
CA ASP A 214 -18.27 -13.61 18.12
C ASP A 214 -19.26 -12.99 17.13
N ARG A 215 -19.25 -13.51 15.90
CA ARG A 215 -20.16 -13.07 14.83
C ARG A 215 -21.61 -13.32 15.23
N LYS A 216 -22.47 -12.31 15.15
CA LYS A 216 -23.90 -12.43 15.50
C LYS A 216 -24.70 -13.40 14.62
N ASN A 217 -24.36 -13.55 13.34
CA ASN A 217 -25.17 -14.30 12.36
C ASN A 217 -24.55 -15.62 11.85
N ASN A 218 -23.39 -16.06 12.37
CA ASN A 218 -22.67 -17.30 12.02
C ASN A 218 -22.41 -17.60 10.53
N THR A 219 -22.93 -16.81 9.59
CA THR A 219 -22.79 -17.03 8.16
C THR A 219 -22.37 -15.73 7.48
N CYS A 220 -21.18 -15.75 6.89
CA CYS A 220 -20.82 -14.83 5.82
C CYS A 220 -21.10 -15.58 4.51
N LEU A 221 -21.90 -14.98 3.62
CA LEU A 221 -22.17 -15.62 2.34
C LEU A 221 -20.93 -15.55 1.44
N PRO A 222 -20.72 -16.58 0.59
CA PRO A 222 -19.72 -16.53 -0.46
C PRO A 222 -19.80 -15.22 -1.27
N GLY A 223 -18.67 -14.54 -1.45
CA GLY A 223 -18.57 -13.28 -2.16
C GLY A 223 -18.82 -12.01 -1.33
N ASN A 224 -19.17 -12.11 -0.04
CA ASN A 224 -19.38 -10.95 0.84
C ASN A 224 -18.10 -10.45 1.53
N ALA A 225 -16.95 -10.60 0.87
CA ALA A 225 -15.71 -10.02 1.38
C ALA A 225 -15.76 -8.48 1.25
N VAL A 226 -15.31 -7.78 2.28
CA VAL A 226 -15.27 -6.33 2.29
C VAL A 226 -14.13 -5.81 1.43
N GLY A 227 -14.46 -4.89 0.53
CA GLY A 227 -13.52 -4.05 -0.18
C GLY A 227 -13.35 -2.71 0.53
N LEU A 228 -12.11 -2.25 0.61
CA LEU A 228 -11.74 -0.98 1.21
C LEU A 228 -10.93 -0.16 0.20
N THR A 229 -11.28 1.11 0.06
CA THR A 229 -10.45 2.12 -0.58
C THR A 229 -10.11 3.18 0.46
N CYS A 230 -8.81 3.36 0.71
CA CYS A 230 -8.28 4.44 1.52
C CYS A 230 -7.96 5.65 0.64
N SER A 231 -7.84 6.82 1.24
CA SER A 231 -7.15 7.92 0.60
C SER A 231 -5.66 7.56 0.51
N GLU A 232 -5.00 8.04 -0.55
CA GLU A 232 -3.55 8.05 -0.55
C GLU A 232 -3.03 8.92 0.62
N PRO A 233 -1.79 8.74 1.07
CA PRO A 233 -1.20 9.61 2.07
C PRO A 233 -1.21 11.07 1.62
N ASP A 234 -1.33 12.00 2.57
CA ASP A 234 -1.17 13.44 2.34
C ASP A 234 0.32 13.82 2.19
N ASP A 235 1.07 13.04 1.39
CA ASP A 235 2.49 13.22 1.12
C ASP A 235 2.75 13.93 -0.21
N VAL A 236 1.74 14.22 -1.02
CA VAL A 236 1.84 14.96 -2.28
C VAL A 236 0.94 16.18 -2.25
N ARG A 237 1.44 17.32 -2.75
CA ARG A 237 0.66 18.56 -2.85
C ARG A 237 1.02 19.40 -4.07
N LEU A 238 0.12 20.31 -4.44
CA LEU A 238 0.35 21.32 -5.46
C LEU A 238 0.49 22.70 -4.78
N VAL A 239 1.58 23.42 -5.06
CA VAL A 239 1.90 24.71 -4.46
C VAL A 239 2.01 25.83 -5.49
N GLY A 240 1.68 27.06 -5.09
CA GLY A 240 1.87 28.25 -5.93
C GLY A 240 0.89 28.41 -7.10
N GLY A 241 -0.16 27.57 -7.18
CA GLY A 241 -1.25 27.73 -8.15
C GLY A 241 -2.53 28.31 -7.54
N GLY A 242 -3.51 28.60 -8.40
CA GLY A 242 -4.78 29.24 -8.01
C GLY A 242 -5.82 28.33 -7.34
N SER A 243 -5.53 27.04 -7.15
CA SER A 243 -6.42 26.09 -6.48
C SER A 243 -5.63 24.91 -5.91
N ARG A 244 -6.28 24.05 -5.10
CA ARG A 244 -5.67 22.79 -4.62
C ARG A 244 -5.32 21.79 -5.74
N CYS A 245 -5.84 22.02 -6.94
CA CYS A 245 -5.69 21.17 -8.12
C CYS A 245 -4.81 21.82 -9.20
N ALA A 246 -4.05 22.86 -8.85
CA ALA A 246 -3.11 23.51 -9.75
C ALA A 246 -1.87 23.99 -8.98
N GLY A 247 -0.67 23.79 -9.54
CA GLY A 247 0.57 24.29 -8.95
C GLY A 247 1.79 23.41 -9.24
N GLY A 248 2.94 23.82 -8.69
CA GLY A 248 4.15 23.01 -8.66
C GLY A 248 3.96 21.78 -7.79
N VAL A 249 4.39 20.62 -8.28
CA VAL A 249 4.26 19.35 -7.56
C VAL A 249 5.34 19.26 -6.49
N GLU A 250 4.94 19.02 -5.25
CA GLU A 250 5.84 18.69 -4.14
C GLU A 250 5.47 17.33 -3.55
N TRP A 251 6.48 16.55 -3.20
CA TRP A 251 6.38 15.28 -2.52
C TRP A 251 7.17 15.34 -1.22
N TYR A 252 6.52 14.99 -0.11
CA TYR A 252 7.14 14.80 1.18
C TYR A 252 7.98 13.52 1.20
N ASP A 253 9.29 13.69 1.24
CA ASP A 253 10.27 12.62 1.20
C ASP A 253 11.32 12.87 2.27
N GLN A 254 11.58 11.87 3.12
CA GLN A 254 12.64 11.91 4.14
C GLN A 254 12.56 13.08 5.12
N GLY A 255 11.35 13.53 5.47
CA GLY A 255 11.15 14.62 6.43
C GLY A 255 11.10 16.01 5.82
N GLU A 256 11.27 16.14 4.50
CA GLU A 256 11.25 17.42 3.80
C GLU A 256 10.32 17.37 2.57
N TRP A 257 9.72 18.51 2.25
CA TRP A 257 9.00 18.69 0.98
C TRP A 257 10.01 18.96 -0.13
N ARG A 258 9.97 18.14 -1.19
CA ARG A 258 10.88 18.23 -2.33
C ARG A 258 10.07 18.41 -3.61
N THR A 259 10.56 19.25 -4.52
CA THR A 259 9.89 19.47 -5.81
C THR A 259 9.96 18.22 -6.67
N VAL A 260 8.88 17.85 -7.35
CA VAL A 260 8.87 16.73 -8.29
C VAL A 260 9.05 17.25 -9.71
N GLY A 261 9.99 16.66 -10.45
CA GLY A 261 10.24 16.93 -11.86
C GLY A 261 10.03 15.69 -12.70
N ALA A 262 9.71 15.90 -13.97
CA ALA A 262 9.60 14.85 -14.98
C ALA A 262 10.23 15.32 -16.30
N ILE A 263 10.84 14.39 -17.02
CA ILE A 263 11.37 14.64 -18.37
C ILE A 263 10.21 14.87 -19.35
N ASP A 264 10.41 15.71 -20.34
CA ASP A 264 9.37 16.25 -21.23
C ASP A 264 8.37 15.21 -21.74
N TRP A 265 8.87 14.07 -22.25
CA TRP A 265 8.01 13.02 -22.80
C TRP A 265 7.17 12.26 -21.77
N ASN A 266 7.46 12.42 -20.47
CA ASN A 266 6.77 11.73 -19.37
C ASN A 266 6.01 12.68 -18.42
N GLN A 267 6.08 13.99 -18.65
CA GLN A 267 5.37 14.99 -17.82
C GLN A 267 3.86 14.72 -17.78
N ARG A 268 3.27 14.34 -18.92
CA ARG A 268 1.85 14.02 -19.01
C ARG A 268 1.44 12.84 -18.14
N ASP A 269 2.24 11.78 -18.13
CA ASP A 269 1.94 10.57 -17.34
C ASP A 269 2.07 10.87 -15.85
N VAL A 270 3.14 11.56 -15.45
CA VAL A 270 3.33 12.00 -14.05
C VAL A 270 2.19 12.92 -13.62
N ALA A 271 1.82 13.90 -14.45
CA ALA A 271 0.71 14.80 -14.16
C ALA A 271 -0.63 14.05 -14.02
N ALA A 272 -0.89 13.06 -14.88
CA ALA A 272 -2.10 12.24 -14.78
C ALA A 272 -2.17 11.45 -13.47
N VAL A 273 -1.04 10.90 -13.00
CA VAL A 273 -0.95 10.21 -11.71
C VAL A 273 -1.16 11.20 -10.55
N VAL A 274 -0.54 12.38 -10.59
CA VAL A 274 -0.72 13.42 -9.56
C VAL A 274 -2.19 13.87 -9.46
N CYS A 275 -2.83 14.16 -10.59
CA CYS A 275 -4.23 14.58 -10.60
C CYS A 275 -5.16 13.49 -10.05
N ARG A 276 -4.84 12.22 -10.30
CA ARG A 276 -5.57 11.06 -9.78
C ARG A 276 -5.37 10.90 -8.29
N GLN A 277 -4.12 10.89 -7.82
CA GLN A 277 -3.76 10.77 -6.40
C GLN A 277 -4.45 11.84 -5.54
N LEU A 278 -4.52 13.08 -6.03
CA LEU A 278 -5.15 14.20 -5.30
C LEU A 278 -6.68 14.24 -5.43
N GLY A 279 -7.28 13.32 -6.20
CA GLY A 279 -8.72 13.33 -6.49
C GLY A 279 -9.16 14.59 -7.26
N CYS A 280 -8.27 15.15 -8.07
CA CYS A 280 -8.49 16.38 -8.85
C CYS A 280 -8.97 16.12 -10.28
N GLY A 281 -9.09 14.85 -10.68
CA GLY A 281 -9.58 14.44 -12.00
C GLY A 281 -8.44 14.14 -12.97
N SER A 282 -8.58 14.61 -14.21
CA SER A 282 -7.60 14.36 -15.28
C SER A 282 -6.61 15.53 -15.41
N ASN A 283 -5.43 15.26 -15.95
CA ASN A 283 -4.48 16.30 -16.33
C ASN A 283 -5.07 17.17 -17.47
N VAL A 284 -4.90 18.48 -17.36
CA VAL A 284 -5.28 19.48 -18.38
C VAL A 284 -4.05 20.05 -19.07
N SER A 285 -3.00 20.38 -18.30
CA SER A 285 -1.76 20.93 -18.84
C SER A 285 -0.59 20.84 -17.87
N GLU A 286 0.60 20.77 -18.45
CA GLU A 286 1.89 20.70 -17.78
C GLU A 286 2.78 21.89 -18.15
N LEU A 287 3.51 22.43 -17.18
CA LEU A 287 4.48 23.51 -17.39
C LEU A 287 5.79 23.20 -16.66
N PRO A 288 6.96 23.52 -17.25
CA PRO A 288 8.23 23.47 -16.54
C PRO A 288 8.27 24.54 -15.45
N GLY A 289 8.67 24.14 -14.26
CA GLY A 289 8.89 24.97 -13.08
C GLY A 289 10.38 25.22 -12.82
N ASN A 290 10.67 26.16 -11.92
CA ASN A 290 12.03 26.46 -11.49
C ASN A 290 12.56 25.39 -10.53
N THR A 291 13.88 25.14 -10.48
CA THR A 291 14.44 24.14 -9.54
C THR A 291 15.70 24.58 -8.85
N THR A 292 15.76 24.25 -7.56
CA THR A 292 17.00 24.25 -6.77
C THR A 292 17.28 22.90 -6.09
N ARG A 293 16.29 22.04 -5.79
CA ARG A 293 16.44 20.68 -5.20
C ARG A 293 15.22 19.76 -5.46
N GLY A 294 15.14 19.12 -6.62
CA GLY A 294 14.01 18.24 -7.01
C GLY A 294 14.28 16.74 -6.95
N ILE A 295 13.20 15.94 -7.02
CA ILE A 295 13.17 14.50 -7.25
C ILE A 295 12.63 14.28 -8.66
N ARG A 296 13.31 13.46 -9.46
CA ARG A 296 12.79 13.01 -10.76
C ARG A 296 11.88 11.81 -10.56
N VAL A 297 10.70 11.86 -11.17
CA VAL A 297 9.75 10.74 -11.19
C VAL A 297 9.46 10.33 -12.63
N TYR A 298 9.26 9.03 -12.80
CA TYR A 298 8.84 8.41 -14.04
C TYR A 298 7.60 7.53 -13.79
N CYS A 299 6.51 7.81 -14.48
CA CYS A 299 5.28 7.02 -14.42
C CYS A 299 4.98 6.38 -15.78
N SER A 300 4.19 5.31 -15.82
CA SER A 300 3.58 4.81 -17.06
C SER A 300 2.23 5.46 -17.36
N GLY A 301 1.65 6.16 -16.38
CA GLY A 301 0.38 6.89 -16.46
C GLY A 301 -0.82 6.10 -15.93
N SER A 302 -0.66 4.79 -15.72
CA SER A 302 -1.71 3.92 -15.16
C SER A 302 -1.64 3.78 -13.64
N GLU A 303 -0.55 4.21 -13.01
CA GLU A 303 -0.38 4.18 -11.54
C GLU A 303 -1.43 5.01 -10.80
N PHE A 304 -1.79 4.62 -9.57
CA PHE A 304 -2.75 5.38 -8.76
C PHE A 304 -2.10 6.50 -7.95
N SER A 305 -0.84 6.30 -7.52
CA SER A 305 -0.07 7.32 -6.82
C SER A 305 1.39 7.36 -7.25
N LEU A 306 2.05 8.50 -6.98
CA LEU A 306 3.47 8.70 -7.28
C LEU A 306 4.39 7.68 -6.58
N ARG A 307 3.92 7.11 -5.48
CA ARG A 307 4.57 6.05 -4.72
C ARG A 307 4.88 4.83 -5.62
N GLU A 308 3.98 4.50 -6.55
CA GLU A 308 4.14 3.40 -7.49
C GLU A 308 5.03 3.73 -8.71
N CYS A 309 5.26 5.03 -8.96
CA CYS A 309 6.09 5.51 -10.04
C CYS A 309 7.59 5.40 -9.72
N ARG A 310 8.43 5.24 -10.74
CA ARG A 310 9.89 5.12 -10.61
C ARG A 310 10.52 6.44 -10.18
N ARG A 311 11.28 6.43 -9.08
CA ARG A 311 11.96 7.60 -8.51
C ARG A 311 13.44 7.61 -8.86
N MET A 312 13.99 8.81 -9.03
CA MET A 312 15.40 9.10 -9.29
C MET A 312 15.80 10.40 -8.58
N ASP A 313 16.87 10.37 -7.78
CA ASP A 313 17.39 11.56 -7.08
C ASP A 313 18.24 12.47 -7.99
N ASP A 314 17.71 12.80 -9.17
CA ASP A 314 18.32 13.74 -10.10
C ASP A 314 17.65 15.12 -10.02
N LEU A 315 18.43 16.19 -10.19
CA LEU A 315 17.91 17.54 -10.38
C LEU A 315 17.30 17.68 -11.78
N LEU A 316 16.00 17.95 -11.86
CA LEU A 316 15.28 18.35 -13.07
C LEU A 316 14.42 19.57 -12.78
N PRO A 317 14.07 20.39 -13.81
CA PRO A 317 12.97 21.35 -13.74
C PRO A 317 11.78 20.78 -12.98
N GLY A 318 11.29 21.55 -12.00
CA GLY A 318 10.06 21.18 -11.30
C GLY A 318 8.91 21.01 -12.29
N LEU A 319 7.93 20.19 -11.96
CA LEU A 319 6.74 20.02 -12.77
C LEU A 319 5.61 20.85 -12.17
N THR A 320 4.99 21.70 -12.98
CA THR A 320 3.73 22.37 -12.64
C THR A 320 2.59 21.66 -13.35
N VAL A 321 1.55 21.31 -12.60
CA VAL A 321 0.39 20.54 -13.09
C VAL A 321 -0.88 21.36 -12.90
N ILE A 322 -1.78 21.31 -13.88
CA ILE A 322 -3.14 21.82 -13.79
C ILE A 322 -4.10 20.66 -14.07
N CYS A 323 -4.95 20.33 -13.11
CA CYS A 323 -5.94 19.28 -13.22
C CYS A 323 -7.33 19.82 -13.54
N SER A 324 -8.24 18.96 -13.99
CA SER A 324 -9.60 19.31 -14.42
C SER A 324 -10.54 19.73 -13.28
N ALA A 325 -10.08 19.79 -12.04
CA ALA A 325 -10.85 20.04 -10.82
C ALA A 325 -12.18 19.27 -10.84
N SER A 326 -12.12 17.95 -10.57
CA SER A 326 -13.31 17.10 -10.52
C SER A 326 -14.45 17.79 -9.74
N PRO A 327 -15.66 17.90 -10.32
CA PRO A 327 -16.83 18.29 -9.54
C PRO A 327 -17.02 17.20 -8.49
N LEU A 328 -16.92 17.60 -7.21
CA LEU A 328 -17.23 16.90 -5.95
C LEU A 328 -17.30 15.35 -6.00
N PRO A 329 -16.63 14.60 -5.09
CA PRO A 329 -16.71 13.14 -5.06
C PRO A 329 -18.16 12.66 -5.18
N ALA A 330 -18.41 11.61 -5.97
CA ALA A 330 -19.76 11.16 -6.34
C ALA A 330 -20.71 10.97 -5.13
N PHE A 331 -20.16 10.72 -3.94
CA PHE A 331 -20.89 10.72 -2.68
C PHE A 331 -21.56 12.05 -2.33
N ILE A 332 -20.87 13.17 -2.53
CA ILE A 332 -21.41 14.52 -2.31
C ILE A 332 -22.45 14.84 -3.38
N ILE A 333 -22.23 14.46 -4.65
CA ILE A 333 -23.26 14.62 -5.69
C ILE A 333 -24.50 13.82 -5.33
N ARG A 334 -24.36 12.57 -4.87
CA ARG A 334 -25.47 11.74 -4.41
C ARG A 334 -26.18 12.37 -3.21
N HIS A 335 -25.45 12.88 -2.23
CA HIS A 335 -26.04 13.56 -1.07
C HIS A 335 -26.75 14.86 -1.46
N VAL A 336 -26.15 15.68 -2.33
CA VAL A 336 -26.75 16.92 -2.83
C VAL A 336 -27.99 16.64 -3.67
N VAL A 337 -27.96 15.61 -4.53
CA VAL A 337 -29.13 15.19 -5.32
C VAL A 337 -30.24 14.66 -4.41
N VAL A 338 -29.93 13.83 -3.41
CA VAL A 338 -30.92 13.37 -2.42
C VAL A 338 -31.49 14.54 -1.63
N LEU A 339 -30.65 15.49 -1.20
CA LEU A 339 -31.09 16.69 -0.48
C LEU A 339 -32.01 17.55 -1.35
N LEU A 340 -31.67 17.74 -2.63
CA LEU A 340 -32.50 18.46 -3.59
C LEU A 340 -33.84 17.75 -3.84
N ILE A 341 -33.86 16.42 -3.96
CA ILE A 341 -35.10 15.63 -4.10
C ILE A 341 -35.97 15.75 -2.85
N LEU A 342 -35.38 15.71 -1.66
CA LEU A 342 -36.12 15.90 -0.40
C LEU A 342 -36.70 17.31 -0.31
N LEU A 343 -35.93 18.33 -0.68
CA LEU A 343 -36.39 19.73 -0.70
C LEU A 343 -37.51 19.96 -1.72
N THR A 344 -37.44 19.34 -2.91
CA THR A 344 -38.53 19.42 -3.89
C THR A 344 -39.79 18.69 -3.43
N ALA A 345 -39.66 17.55 -2.75
CA ALA A 345 -40.79 16.81 -2.17
C ALA A 345 -41.48 17.58 -1.03
N ILE A 346 -40.69 18.23 -0.16
CA ILE A 346 -41.20 19.07 0.93
C ILE A 346 -41.94 20.29 0.38
N THR A 347 -41.36 20.98 -0.62
CA THR A 347 -41.97 22.17 -1.21
C THR A 347 -43.25 21.87 -1.99
N THR A 348 -43.28 20.77 -2.76
CA THR A 348 -44.51 20.32 -3.44
C THR A 348 -45.61 19.92 -2.46
N SER A 349 -45.27 19.20 -1.39
CA SER A 349 -46.22 18.86 -0.33
C SER A 349 -46.79 20.11 0.34
N TYR A 350 -45.94 21.07 0.71
CA TYR A 350 -46.37 22.33 1.31
C TYR A 350 -47.31 23.14 0.39
N LEU A 351 -46.99 23.23 -0.90
CA LEU A 351 -47.84 23.90 -1.90
C LEU A 351 -49.18 23.18 -2.06
N TYR A 352 -49.18 21.85 -2.11
CA TYR A 352 -50.42 21.06 -2.19
C TYR A 352 -51.34 21.31 -0.98
N TYR A 353 -50.78 21.29 0.24
CA TYR A 353 -51.55 21.61 1.45
C TYR A 353 -52.10 23.03 1.41
N LYS A 354 -51.29 24.02 1.02
CA LYS A 354 -51.72 25.43 0.95
C LYS A 354 -52.85 25.64 -0.07
N VAL A 355 -52.78 24.99 -1.24
CA VAL A 355 -53.83 25.04 -2.26
C VAL A 355 -55.11 24.36 -1.77
N LYS A 356 -55.00 23.20 -1.11
CA LYS A 356 -56.16 22.48 -0.55
C LYS A 356 -56.88 23.26 0.55
N THR A 357 -56.11 23.96 1.41
CA THR A 357 -56.70 24.85 2.40
C THR A 357 -57.38 26.04 1.73
N PHE A 358 -56.79 26.62 0.68
CA PHE A 358 -57.37 27.75 -0.04
C PHE A 358 -58.67 27.38 -0.78
N THR A 359 -58.74 26.21 -1.42
CA THR A 359 -59.98 25.73 -2.07
C THR A 359 -61.08 25.38 -1.07
N GLN A 360 -60.74 24.87 0.11
CA GLN A 360 -61.71 24.67 1.18
C GLN A 360 -62.27 26.00 1.72
N THR A 361 -61.44 27.04 1.87
CA THR A 361 -61.93 28.36 2.31
C THR A 361 -62.84 29.03 1.27
N LEU A 362 -62.58 28.80 -0.03
CA LEU A 362 -63.41 29.32 -1.13
C LEU A 362 -64.77 28.59 -1.30
N GLN A 363 -64.94 27.38 -0.79
CA GLN A 363 -66.23 26.68 -0.78
C GLN A 363 -67.15 27.09 0.37
N VAL A 364 -66.68 27.94 1.29
CA VAL A 364 -67.40 28.40 2.49
C VAL A 364 -67.82 29.88 2.38
N ILE A 365 -67.54 30.53 1.25
CA ILE A 365 -68.02 31.87 0.87
C ILE A 365 -68.99 31.70 -0.30
#